data_AF-A0A7K1VQT4-F1
#
_entry.id   AF-A0A7K1VQT4-F1
#
_cell.length_a   1.000
_cell.length_b   1.000
_cell.length_c   1.000
_cell.angle_alpha   90.00
_cell.angle_beta   90.00
_cell.angle_gamma   90.00
#
_symmetry.space_group_name_H-M   'P 1'
#
loop_
_entity.id
_entity.type
_entity.pdbx_description
1 polymer ?
#
loop_
_entity_poly.entity_id
_entity_poly.type
_entity_poly.pdbx_seq_one_letter_code
_entity_poly.pdbx_strand_id
1 'polypeptide(L)'
;MGGARRAVRGRAALPGDPPADARGPDPRRPSRPRSPRAGAADRARAGLDRRRPGPARRARRARRGHDVRCRDRGGARRHRSRHLAWKLSGHAAVVATCAVVVLIAYGPWSLLVTVPIALWTGWSRVRLGAHTPAQVIAGGLVGAVLASAVWSLLA
;
A
#
# COMPACT_ATOMS: atom_id res chain seq x y z
N MET A 1 -11.65 26.83 -0.87
CA MET A 1 -11.59 26.36 -2.28
C MET A 1 -10.16 25.90 -2.52
N GLY A 2 -9.86 24.60 -2.42
CA GLY A 2 -10.00 23.62 -3.51
C GLY A 2 -8.57 23.21 -3.89
N GLY A 3 -8.05 22.11 -3.34
CA GLY A 3 -8.06 20.83 -4.05
C GLY A 3 -6.61 20.52 -4.46
N ALA A 4 -6.02 19.40 -4.01
CA ALA A 4 -5.99 18.16 -4.80
C ALA A 4 -5.23 18.35 -6.13
N ARG A 5 -4.14 17.68 -6.49
CA ARG A 5 -3.76 16.27 -6.26
C ARG A 5 -2.40 16.02 -6.96
N ARG A 6 -1.54 15.32 -6.23
CA ARG A 6 -0.94 14.02 -6.63
C ARG A 6 0.18 13.99 -7.69
N ALA A 7 1.29 13.46 -7.21
CA ALA A 7 2.48 13.01 -7.90
C ALA A 7 2.24 12.16 -9.15
N VAL A 8 3.15 12.30 -10.11
CA VAL A 8 3.52 11.23 -11.03
C VAL A 8 5.04 11.11 -11.06
N ARG A 9 5.50 9.93 -10.65
CA ARG A 9 6.87 9.44 -10.78
C ARG A 9 7.29 9.46 -12.26
N GLY A 10 8.33 10.21 -12.59
CA GLY A 10 9.07 10.04 -13.84
C GLY A 10 9.89 8.76 -13.77
N ARG A 11 9.51 7.76 -14.57
CA ARG A 11 10.29 6.53 -14.80
C ARG A 11 11.35 6.90 -15.84
N ALA A 12 12.60 7.06 -15.41
CA ALA A 12 13.72 7.33 -16.31
C ALA A 12 13.87 6.15 -17.29
N ALA A 13 13.72 6.44 -18.58
CA ALA A 13 14.03 5.51 -19.66
C ALA A 13 15.56 5.45 -19.85
N LEU A 14 16.08 4.24 -20.00
CA LEU A 14 17.50 3.98 -20.22
C LEU A 14 17.88 4.31 -21.67
N PRO A 15 19.11 4.80 -21.93
CA PRO A 15 19.56 5.20 -23.25
C PRO A 15 19.86 3.98 -24.12
N GLY A 16 19.22 3.86 -25.29
CA GLY A 16 19.56 2.82 -26.27
C GLY A 16 18.52 2.49 -27.34
N ASP A 17 17.25 2.86 -27.19
CA ASP A 17 16.24 2.57 -28.21
C ASP A 17 16.20 3.67 -29.29
N PRO A 18 16.31 3.32 -30.59
CA PRO A 18 16.10 4.29 -31.67
C PRO A 18 14.62 4.70 -31.77
N PRO A 19 14.32 5.98 -32.08
CA PRO A 19 12.96 6.51 -32.09
C PRO A 19 12.08 5.82 -33.16
N ALA A 20 10.83 5.57 -32.80
CA ALA A 20 9.84 4.79 -33.56
C ALA A 20 9.38 5.42 -34.89
N ASP A 21 9.87 6.61 -35.24
CA ASP A 21 9.40 7.41 -36.37
C ASP A 21 10.14 7.15 -37.70
N ALA A 22 11.05 6.17 -37.72
CA ALA A 22 11.84 5.83 -38.92
C ALA A 22 11.15 4.85 -39.89
N ARG A 23 9.89 4.45 -39.67
CA ARG A 23 9.17 3.55 -40.58
C ARG A 23 8.30 4.35 -41.55
N GLY A 24 8.84 4.62 -42.74
CA GLY A 24 8.10 5.21 -43.85
C GLY A 24 6.90 4.36 -44.32
N PRO A 25 5.93 4.96 -45.03
CA PRO A 25 4.69 4.31 -45.44
C PRO A 25 4.92 3.16 -46.44
N ASP A 26 4.27 2.03 -46.17
CA ASP A 26 4.34 0.78 -46.94
C ASP A 26 3.72 0.94 -48.34
N PRO A 27 4.50 0.79 -49.43
CA PRO A 27 4.02 0.95 -50.81
C PRO A 27 3.05 -0.15 -51.27
N ARG A 28 2.84 -1.22 -50.48
CA ARG A 28 2.00 -2.36 -50.89
C ARG A 28 0.53 -2.26 -50.44
N ARG A 29 0.10 -1.12 -49.90
CA ARG A 29 -1.27 -0.97 -49.36
C ARG A 29 -2.24 -0.44 -50.43
N PRO A 30 -3.15 -1.26 -50.99
CA PRO A 30 -4.12 -0.79 -51.98
C PRO A 30 -5.14 0.18 -51.36
N SER A 31 -5.36 1.30 -52.03
CA SER A 31 -6.34 2.34 -51.70
C SER A 31 -7.77 1.83 -51.90
N ARG A 32 -8.54 1.69 -50.82
CA ARG A 32 -9.97 1.37 -50.92
C ARG A 32 -10.78 2.59 -51.39
N PRO A 33 -11.64 2.46 -52.41
CA PRO A 33 -12.55 3.53 -52.82
C PRO A 33 -13.63 3.79 -51.77
N ARG A 34 -13.91 5.08 -51.50
CA ARG A 34 -15.04 5.52 -50.68
C ARG A 34 -16.33 5.41 -51.52
N SER A 35 -17.20 4.46 -51.20
CA SER A 35 -18.56 4.41 -51.75
C SER A 35 -19.52 5.31 -50.95
N PRO A 36 -20.46 6.01 -51.59
CA PRO A 36 -21.34 6.98 -50.95
C PRO A 36 -22.65 6.37 -50.41
N ARG A 37 -23.09 6.90 -49.26
CA ARG A 37 -24.47 7.01 -48.74
C ARG A 37 -25.49 5.92 -49.13
N ALA A 38 -25.81 5.08 -48.14
CA ALA A 38 -27.14 4.48 -47.95
C ALA A 38 -27.33 4.33 -46.43
N GLY A 39 -28.44 4.65 -45.78
CA GLY A 39 -29.68 5.31 -46.15
C GLY A 39 -30.38 5.59 -44.81
N ALA A 40 -30.98 6.76 -44.65
CA ALA A 40 -31.58 7.25 -43.41
C ALA A 40 -32.88 6.52 -42.99
N ALA A 41 -33.15 5.32 -43.54
CA ALA A 41 -34.42 4.61 -43.39
C ALA A 41 -34.47 3.61 -42.22
N ASP A 42 -33.34 3.27 -41.60
CA ASP A 42 -33.29 2.23 -40.54
C ASP A 42 -33.51 2.77 -39.10
N ARG A 43 -33.57 4.10 -38.92
CA ARG A 43 -33.74 4.69 -37.58
C ARG A 43 -35.19 4.79 -37.09
N ALA A 44 -36.17 4.47 -37.94
CA ALA A 44 -37.59 4.62 -37.59
C ALA A 44 -38.21 3.40 -36.86
N ARG A 45 -37.49 2.29 -36.68
CA ARG A 45 -38.02 1.08 -35.99
C ARG A 45 -37.45 0.82 -34.59
N ALA A 46 -36.53 1.64 -34.10
CA ALA A 46 -35.92 1.48 -32.78
C ALA A 46 -36.62 2.31 -31.67
N GLY A 47 -37.90 2.67 -31.87
CA GLY A 47 -38.62 3.63 -31.03
C GLY A 47 -39.58 3.07 -29.98
N LEU A 48 -39.88 1.76 -29.97
CA LEU A 48 -40.99 1.23 -29.16
C LEU A 48 -40.70 -0.16 -28.57
N ASP A 49 -39.67 -0.33 -27.73
CA ASP A 49 -39.71 -1.40 -26.72
C ASP A 49 -38.79 -1.18 -25.51
N ARG A 50 -38.90 -0.05 -24.82
CA ARG A 50 -38.37 0.05 -23.45
C ARG A 50 -39.35 -0.64 -22.48
N ARG A 51 -39.46 -1.97 -22.56
CA ARG A 51 -40.20 -2.76 -21.54
C ARG A 51 -39.58 -2.46 -20.19
N ARG A 52 -40.37 -1.80 -19.33
CA ARG A 52 -40.05 -1.70 -17.90
C ARG A 52 -39.82 -3.13 -17.40
N PRO A 53 -38.70 -3.44 -16.72
CA PRO A 53 -38.47 -4.78 -16.20
C PRO A 53 -39.59 -5.13 -15.22
N GLY A 54 -40.29 -6.22 -15.49
CA GLY A 54 -41.41 -6.69 -14.66
C GLY A 54 -41.01 -6.92 -13.19
N PRO A 55 -41.98 -6.96 -12.26
CA PRO A 55 -41.76 -6.98 -10.81
C PRO A 55 -40.83 -8.13 -10.37
N ALA A 56 -40.90 -9.28 -11.04
CA ALA A 56 -40.04 -10.43 -10.79
C ALA A 56 -38.54 -10.17 -11.06
N ARG A 57 -38.20 -9.40 -12.10
CA ARG A 57 -36.80 -9.04 -12.41
C ARG A 57 -36.26 -8.00 -11.43
N ARG A 58 -37.10 -7.06 -10.96
CA ARG A 58 -36.74 -6.11 -9.88
C ARG A 58 -36.45 -6.83 -8.57
N ALA A 59 -37.29 -7.78 -8.18
CA ALA A 59 -37.10 -8.56 -6.95
C ALA A 59 -35.80 -9.39 -6.97
N ARG A 60 -35.47 -10.03 -8.10
CA ARG A 60 -34.20 -10.78 -8.25
C ARG A 60 -32.98 -9.88 -8.16
N ARG A 61 -33.03 -8.65 -8.69
CA ARG A 61 -31.91 -7.69 -8.64
C ARG A 61 -31.73 -7.12 -7.23
N ALA A 62 -32.82 -6.89 -6.49
CA ALA A 62 -32.79 -6.47 -5.09
C ALA A 62 -32.18 -7.57 -4.19
N ARG A 63 -32.59 -8.84 -4.36
CA ARG A 63 -32.01 -9.97 -3.61
C ARG A 63 -30.51 -10.15 -3.87
N ARG A 64 -30.07 -10.06 -5.13
CA ARG A 64 -28.63 -10.09 -5.47
C ARG A 64 -27.83 -8.94 -4.85
N GLY A 65 -28.41 -7.75 -4.72
CA GLY A 65 -27.75 -6.62 -4.05
C GLY A 65 -27.55 -6.84 -2.55
N HIS A 66 -28.54 -7.45 -1.88
CA HIS A 66 -28.43 -7.83 -0.47
C HIS A 66 -27.37 -8.92 -0.24
N ASP A 67 -27.28 -9.92 -1.12
CA ASP A 67 -26.25 -10.97 -1.02
C ASP A 67 -24.83 -10.42 -1.17
N VAL A 68 -24.59 -9.48 -2.10
CA VAL A 68 -23.28 -8.83 -2.26
C VAL A 68 -22.93 -8.02 -1.01
N ARG A 69 -23.91 -7.35 -0.38
CA ARG A 69 -23.68 -6.54 0.83
C ARG A 69 -23.48 -7.37 2.10
N CYS A 70 -24.05 -8.58 2.16
CA CYS A 70 -23.79 -9.54 3.23
C CYS A 70 -22.46 -10.29 3.04
N ARG A 71 -22.03 -10.51 1.78
CA ARG A 71 -20.70 -11.10 1.49
C ARG A 71 -19.55 -10.16 1.90
N ASP A 72 -19.75 -8.85 1.88
CA ASP A 72 -18.79 -7.87 2.39
C ASP A 72 -18.76 -7.77 3.94
N ARG A 73 -19.80 -8.26 4.63
CA ARG A 73 -19.84 -8.29 6.11
C ARG A 73 -19.41 -9.62 6.73
N GLY A 74 -19.32 -10.70 5.95
CA GLY A 74 -18.79 -12.00 6.37
C GLY A 74 -17.29 -12.19 6.13
N GLY A 75 -16.62 -11.19 5.55
CA GLY A 75 -15.20 -11.21 5.19
C GLY A 75 -14.27 -10.79 6.33
N ALA A 76 -14.64 -10.99 7.60
CA ALA A 76 -13.67 -10.94 8.69
C ALA A 76 -12.80 -12.20 8.65
N ARG A 77 -12.05 -12.38 7.56
CA ARG A 77 -10.81 -13.14 7.61
C ARG A 77 -9.92 -12.37 8.58
N ARG A 78 -10.09 -12.65 9.86
CA ARG A 78 -9.04 -12.53 10.86
C ARG A 78 -7.95 -13.52 10.43
N HIS A 79 -7.22 -13.18 9.37
CA HIS A 79 -5.82 -13.51 9.25
C HIS A 79 -5.15 -12.75 10.40
N ARG A 80 -5.40 -13.20 11.63
CA ARG A 80 -4.53 -12.93 12.76
C ARG A 80 -3.26 -13.66 12.39
N SER A 81 -2.42 -12.96 11.64
CA SER A 81 -1.08 -13.39 11.33
C SER A 81 -0.48 -13.86 12.65
N ARG A 82 -0.17 -15.15 12.75
CA ARG A 82 0.52 -15.76 13.90
C ARG A 82 1.82 -15.02 14.25
N HIS A 83 2.29 -14.16 13.33
CA HIS A 83 3.36 -13.18 13.48
C HIS A 83 3.11 -12.04 14.49
N LEU A 84 1.90 -11.78 14.99
CA LEU A 84 1.69 -10.72 16.01
C LEU A 84 2.43 -11.03 17.32
N ALA A 85 2.56 -12.30 17.69
CA ALA A 85 3.35 -12.71 18.85
C ALA A 85 4.87 -12.46 18.66
N TRP A 86 5.34 -12.42 17.41
CA TRP A 86 6.75 -12.28 17.04
C TRP A 86 7.13 -10.86 16.55
N LYS A 87 6.23 -9.87 16.66
CA LYS A 87 6.51 -8.47 16.25
C LYS A 87 7.10 -7.68 17.42
N LEU A 88 8.37 -7.94 17.73
CA LEU A 88 9.15 -7.04 18.59
C LEU A 88 9.25 -5.64 17.95
N SER A 89 9.34 -4.58 18.76
CA SER A 89 9.53 -3.23 18.24
C SER A 89 10.97 -3.02 17.76
N GLY A 90 11.19 -3.03 16.45
CA GLY A 90 12.50 -2.74 15.87
C GLY A 90 13.02 -1.33 16.20
N HIS A 91 12.13 -0.35 16.36
CA HIS A 91 12.53 1.00 16.81
C HIS A 91 13.06 0.98 18.24
N ALA A 92 12.44 0.20 19.12
CA ALA A 92 12.90 0.05 20.50
C ALA A 92 14.25 -0.68 20.53
N ALA A 93 14.42 -1.72 19.70
CA ALA A 93 15.69 -2.43 19.56
C ALA A 93 16.83 -1.48 19.13
N VAL A 94 16.63 -0.73 18.04
CA VAL A 94 17.66 0.19 17.52
C VAL A 94 18.02 1.28 18.54
N VAL A 95 17.02 1.92 19.16
CA VAL A 95 17.31 2.97 20.15
C VAL A 95 18.02 2.41 21.38
N ALA A 96 17.66 1.21 21.85
CA ALA A 96 18.36 0.56 22.95
C ALA A 96 19.80 0.17 22.57
N THR A 97 20.03 -0.32 21.36
CA THR A 97 21.37 -0.58 20.83
C THR A 97 22.22 0.70 20.81
N CYS A 98 21.69 1.80 20.27
CA CYS A 98 22.38 3.09 20.28
C CYS A 98 22.66 3.56 21.71
N ALA A 99 21.70 3.44 22.63
CA ALA A 99 21.87 3.84 24.02
C ALA A 99 23.00 3.07 24.71
N VAL A 100 23.12 1.75 24.47
CA VAL A 100 24.22 0.92 25.01
C VAL A 100 25.57 1.34 24.41
N VAL A 101 25.65 1.53 23.10
CA VAL A 101 26.90 1.96 22.45
C VAL A 101 27.36 3.32 22.98
N VAL A 102 26.44 4.27 23.10
CA VAL A 102 26.73 5.61 23.64
C VAL A 102 27.11 5.52 25.13
N LEU A 103 26.45 4.67 25.92
CA LEU A 103 26.81 4.42 27.31
C LEU A 103 28.26 3.94 27.44
N ILE A 104 28.67 2.99 26.60
CA ILE A 104 30.03 2.45 26.65
C ILE A 104 31.05 3.49 26.17
N ALA A 105 30.74 4.23 25.09
CA ALA A 105 31.66 5.19 24.50
C ALA A 105 31.83 6.49 25.31
N TYR A 106 30.78 6.97 25.96
CA TYR A 106 30.74 8.29 26.62
C TYR A 106 30.50 8.20 28.13
N GLY A 107 30.34 6.99 28.66
CA GLY A 107 30.12 6.76 30.09
C GLY A 107 28.68 7.04 30.57
N PRO A 108 28.45 6.92 31.89
CA PRO A 108 27.10 6.89 32.48
C PRO A 108 26.31 8.19 32.34
N TRP A 109 26.99 9.34 32.20
CA TRP A 109 26.31 10.64 32.02
C TRP A 109 25.48 10.70 30.74
N SER A 110 25.83 9.90 29.73
CA SER A 110 25.04 9.81 28.49
C SER A 110 23.62 9.29 28.70
N LEU A 111 23.35 8.57 29.81
CA LEU A 111 22.01 8.08 30.15
C LEU A 111 21.00 9.22 30.34
N LEU A 112 21.46 10.40 30.76
CA LEU A 112 20.60 11.58 30.88
C LEU A 112 19.95 11.97 29.54
N VAL A 113 20.60 11.65 28.42
CA VAL A 113 20.10 11.92 27.07
C VAL A 113 19.45 10.69 26.44
N THR A 114 20.05 9.51 26.57
CA THR A 114 19.58 8.31 25.88
C THR A 114 18.31 7.73 26.49
N VAL A 115 18.13 7.80 27.82
CA VAL A 115 16.92 7.32 28.51
C VAL A 115 15.66 8.06 28.07
N PRO A 116 15.59 9.41 28.08
CA PRO A 116 14.39 10.10 27.62
C PRO A 116 14.08 9.83 26.15
N ILE A 117 15.09 9.69 25.28
CA ILE A 117 14.90 9.31 23.87
C ILE A 117 14.29 7.91 23.74
N ALA A 118 14.79 6.94 24.51
CA ALA A 118 14.26 5.58 24.54
C ALA A 118 12.80 5.54 25.02
N LEU A 119 12.49 6.28 26.09
CA LEU A 119 11.14 6.39 26.62
C LEU A 119 10.18 7.06 25.63
N TRP A 120 10.59 8.17 24.99
CA TRP A 120 9.77 8.88 24.01
C TRP A 120 9.51 8.01 22.77
N THR A 121 10.54 7.31 22.31
CA THR A 121 10.41 6.36 21.20
C THR A 121 9.43 5.25 21.58
N GLY A 122 9.60 4.62 22.74
CA GLY A 122 8.71 3.57 23.23
C GLY A 122 7.26 4.02 23.38
N TRP A 123 7.04 5.19 23.98
CA TRP A 123 5.73 5.80 24.14
C TRP A 123 5.05 6.05 22.79
N SER A 124 5.77 6.59 21.81
CA SER A 124 5.27 6.79 20.45
C SER A 124 4.76 5.47 19.83
N ARG A 125 5.50 4.37 20.00
CA ARG A 125 5.09 3.05 19.46
C ARG A 125 3.80 2.54 20.07
N VAL A 126 3.60 2.76 21.37
CA VAL A 126 2.38 2.37 22.08
C VAL A 126 1.23 3.31 21.73
N ARG A 127 1.46 4.62 21.73
CA ARG A 127 0.43 5.64 21.48
C ARG A 127 -0.14 5.58 20.06
N LEU A 128 0.69 5.24 19.08
CA LEU A 128 0.27 5.01 17.69
C LEU A 128 -0.43 3.66 17.49
N GLY A 129 -0.52 2.81 18.53
CA GLY A 129 -1.11 1.48 18.44
C GLY A 129 -0.31 0.51 17.57
N ALA A 130 0.96 0.82 17.27
CA ALA A 130 1.80 0.01 16.42
C ALA A 130 2.34 -1.23 17.14
N HIS A 131 2.58 -1.14 18.45
CA HIS A 131 3.09 -2.21 19.30
C HIS A 131 2.47 -2.16 20.70
N THR A 132 2.41 -3.30 21.39
CA THR A 132 2.10 -3.36 22.83
C THR A 132 3.32 -2.95 23.67
N PRO A 133 3.13 -2.51 24.93
CA PRO A 133 4.25 -2.22 25.82
C PRO A 133 5.20 -3.42 25.98
N ALA A 134 4.68 -4.64 26.06
CA ALA A 134 5.48 -5.86 26.13
C ALA A 134 6.36 -6.06 24.87
N GLN A 135 5.84 -5.78 23.68
CA GLN A 135 6.62 -5.84 22.44
C GLN A 135 7.70 -4.76 22.35
N VAL A 136 7.44 -3.58 22.94
CA VAL A 136 8.42 -2.48 23.02
C VAL A 136 9.55 -2.86 23.98
N ILE A 137 9.21 -3.34 25.18
CA ILE A 137 10.20 -3.78 26.18
C ILE A 137 11.03 -4.93 25.64
N ALA A 138 10.39 -5.98 25.10
CA ALA A 138 11.09 -7.11 24.52
C ALA A 138 12.04 -6.66 23.39
N GLY A 139 11.60 -5.75 22.52
CA GLY A 139 12.43 -5.21 21.45
C GLY A 139 13.65 -4.46 22.00
N GLY A 140 13.44 -3.60 23.00
CA GLY A 140 14.53 -2.89 23.68
C GLY A 140 15.54 -3.82 24.34
N LEU A 141 15.08 -4.85 25.06
CA LEU A 141 15.95 -5.84 25.69
C LEU A 141 16.80 -6.59 24.67
N VAL A 142 16.20 -7.05 23.57
CA VAL A 142 16.94 -7.72 22.48
C VAL A 142 18.01 -6.80 21.90
N GLY A 143 17.68 -5.53 21.65
CA GLY A 143 18.63 -4.55 21.12
C GLY A 143 19.80 -4.26 22.09
N ALA A 144 19.50 -4.12 23.38
CA ALA A 144 20.52 -3.89 24.41
C ALA A 144 21.45 -5.09 24.57
N VAL A 145 20.90 -6.30 24.71
CA VAL A 145 21.66 -7.55 24.85
C VAL A 145 22.56 -7.77 23.64
N LEU A 146 22.03 -7.58 22.42
CA LEU A 146 22.81 -7.76 21.20
C LEU A 146 23.98 -6.77 21.12
N ALA A 147 23.73 -5.50 21.48
CA ALA A 147 24.77 -4.47 21.49
C ALA A 147 25.89 -4.82 22.49
N SER A 148 25.52 -5.18 23.72
CA SER A 148 26.47 -5.59 24.75
C SER A 148 27.25 -6.85 24.33
N ALA A 149 26.58 -7.87 23.78
CA ALA A 149 27.23 -9.10 23.34
C ALA A 149 28.23 -8.87 22.21
N VAL A 150 27.85 -8.08 21.20
CA VAL A 150 28.75 -7.72 20.09
C VAL A 150 29.94 -6.91 20.61
N TRP A 151 29.70 -5.93 21.48
CA TRP A 151 30.78 -5.15 22.07
C TRP A 151 31.76 -6.04 22.84
N SER A 152 31.27 -6.90 23.73
CA SER A 152 32.11 -7.82 24.51
C SER A 152 32.91 -8.81 23.66
N LEU A 153 32.44 -9.13 22.45
CA LEU A 153 33.17 -10.01 21.53
C LEU A 153 34.27 -9.27 20.75
N LEU A 154 34.14 -7.96 20.58
CA LEU A 154 35.05 -7.13 19.80
C LEU A 154 36.06 -6.32 20.64
N ALA A 155 35.80 -6.18 21.95
CA ALA A 155 36.57 -5.37 22.89
C ALA A 155 37.79 -6.09 23.48
#